data_AF-A0A6C1PQH3-F1
#
_entry.id   AF-A0A6C1PQH3-F1
#
_cell.length_a   1.000
_cell.length_b   1.000
_cell.length_c   1.000
_cell.angle_alpha   90.00
_cell.angle_beta   90.00
_cell.angle_gamma   90.00
#
_symmetry.space_group_name_H-M   'P 1'
#
loop_
_entity.id
_entity.type
_entity.pdbx_description
1 polymer ?
#
loop_
_entity_poly.entity_id
_entity_poly.type
_entity_poly.pdbx_seq_one_letter_code
_entity_poly.pdbx_strand_id
1 'polypeptide(L)'
;QWSTPFGSGALSQSVAVGAGRVVALGLYCAEAYYAGERRGDERYGAAASDFERFVRDVVASAGVNTPVGVIEAKPDEPLIHLRWGLSGRVPVLFVINEEPRRAVTLQLTGEWARAADHGLRDLIANTTFVAGAASAPEPTDAVTIALPPSPWGVHVLVPAE
;
A
#
# COMPACT_ATOMS: atom_id res chain seq x y z
N GLN A 1 -8.62 13.44 13.60
CA GLN A 1 -7.60 14.16 14.39
C GLN A 1 -6.58 13.12 14.82
N TRP A 2 -5.33 13.23 14.37
CA TRP A 2 -4.29 12.26 14.70
C TRP A 2 -3.74 12.55 16.10
N SER A 3 -4.05 11.68 17.05
CA SER A 3 -3.44 11.66 18.38
C SER A 3 -2.38 10.56 18.38
N THR A 4 -1.11 10.93 18.53
CA THR A 4 -0.06 9.97 18.87
C THR A 4 -0.14 9.65 20.37
N PRO A 5 0.38 8.50 20.83
CA PRO A 5 0.35 8.11 22.24
C PRO A 5 1.21 9.00 23.17
N PHE A 6 1.88 10.02 22.64
CA PHE A 6 2.79 10.90 23.39
C PHE A 6 2.35 12.37 23.32
N GLY A 7 1.29 12.70 24.04
CA GLY A 7 0.93 14.09 24.36
C GLY A 7 -0.45 14.54 23.91
N SER A 8 -1.16 15.24 24.80
CA SER A 8 -2.44 15.88 24.52
C SER A 8 -2.26 17.11 23.64
N GLY A 9 -2.66 17.05 22.37
CA GLY A 9 -2.68 18.18 21.44
C GLY A 9 -2.73 17.72 19.98
N ALA A 10 -3.26 18.55 19.07
CA ALA A 10 -3.15 18.28 17.65
C ALA A 10 -1.72 18.56 17.19
N LEU A 11 -0.87 17.53 17.10
CA LEU A 11 0.49 17.61 16.57
C LEU A 11 0.53 17.65 15.02
N SER A 12 -0.62 17.82 14.38
CA SER A 12 -0.76 18.00 12.94
C SER A 12 -1.68 19.18 12.66
N GLN A 13 -1.26 20.05 11.74
CA GLN A 13 -2.08 21.14 11.21
C GLN A 13 -2.11 21.01 9.68
N SER A 14 -3.31 21.06 9.10
CA SER A 14 -3.51 21.06 7.65
C SER A 14 -4.02 22.43 7.22
N VAL A 15 -3.36 23.04 6.24
CA VAL A 15 -3.70 24.37 5.71
C VAL A 15 -3.81 24.28 4.19
N ALA A 16 -4.91 24.76 3.62
CA ALA A 16 -5.06 24.86 2.17
C ALA A 16 -4.12 25.94 1.60
N VAL A 17 -3.42 25.63 0.50
CA VAL A 17 -2.48 26.55 -0.17
C VAL A 17 -2.73 26.46 -1.69
N GLY A 18 -3.48 27.41 -2.23
CA GLY A 18 -3.91 27.38 -3.63
C GLY A 18 -4.78 26.14 -3.92
N ALA A 19 -4.45 25.39 -4.97
CA ALA A 19 -5.11 24.14 -5.32
C ALA A 19 -4.64 22.93 -4.48
N GLY A 20 -3.63 23.13 -3.61
CA GLY A 20 -3.05 22.08 -2.78
C GLY A 20 -3.30 22.31 -1.29
N ARG A 21 -2.56 21.56 -0.48
CA ARG A 21 -2.51 21.72 0.97
C ARG A 21 -1.12 21.45 1.51
N VAL A 22 -0.82 22.06 2.64
CA VAL A 22 0.38 21.79 3.45
C VAL A 22 -0.08 21.15 4.74
N VAL A 23 0.54 20.03 5.11
CA VAL A 23 0.33 19.38 6.41
C VAL A 23 1.61 19.53 7.22
N ALA A 24 1.56 20.36 8.26
CA ALA A 24 2.67 20.57 9.18
C ALA A 24 2.56 19.58 10.35
N LEU A 25 3.69 18.96 10.70
CA LEU A 25 3.79 17.99 11.80
C LEU A 25 4.72 18.56 12.86
N GLY A 26 4.23 18.66 14.10
CA GLY A 26 4.99 19.12 15.26
C GLY A 26 5.87 18.03 15.88
N LEU A 27 6.25 17.01 15.11
CA LEU A 27 7.03 15.86 15.58
C LEU A 27 7.96 15.31 14.49
N TYR A 28 9.00 14.59 14.92
CA TYR A 28 9.98 13.95 14.06
C TYR A 28 9.52 12.54 13.61
N CYS A 29 8.36 12.44 12.95
CA CYS A 29 7.79 11.14 12.55
C CYS A 29 8.76 10.31 11.70
N ALA A 30 9.51 10.98 10.81
CA ALA A 30 10.45 10.33 9.91
C ALA A 30 11.65 9.71 10.65
N GLU A 31 12.08 10.30 11.77
CA GLU A 31 13.16 9.74 12.59
C GLU A 31 12.67 8.54 13.41
N ALA A 32 11.47 8.61 13.97
CA ALA A 32 10.85 7.48 14.65
C ALA A 32 10.61 6.31 13.68
N TYR A 33 10.13 6.60 12.47
CA TYR A 33 10.03 5.63 11.38
C TYR A 33 11.39 5.00 11.05
N TYR A 34 12.44 5.81 10.88
CA TYR A 34 13.78 5.30 10.60
C TYR A 34 14.34 4.46 11.77
N ALA A 35 14.08 4.85 13.02
CA ALA A 35 14.52 4.09 14.18
C ALA A 35 13.79 2.73 14.29
N GLY A 36 12.48 2.70 14.06
CA GLY A 36 11.67 1.48 14.05
C GLY A 36 12.07 0.54 12.92
N GLU A 37 11.92 0.98 11.66
CA GLU A 37 12.06 0.12 10.48
C GLU A 37 13.51 -0.16 10.10
N ARG A 38 14.35 0.88 10.05
CA ARG A 38 15.72 0.76 9.53
C ARG A 38 16.73 0.28 10.57
N ARG A 39 16.47 0.54 11.86
CA ARG A 39 17.37 0.15 12.96
C ARG A 39 16.83 -1.00 13.80
N GLY A 40 15.59 -1.43 13.58
CA GLY A 40 14.97 -2.52 14.33
C GLY A 40 14.76 -2.19 15.81
N ASP A 41 14.62 -0.91 16.16
CA ASP A 41 14.35 -0.52 17.55
C ASP A 41 12.85 -0.68 17.83
N GLU A 42 12.50 -1.80 18.45
CA GLU A 42 11.12 -2.21 18.76
C GLU A 42 10.32 -1.12 19.49
N ARG A 43 10.99 -0.23 20.25
CA ARG A 43 10.33 0.90 20.94
C ARG A 43 9.64 1.87 19.98
N TYR A 44 10.06 1.88 18.71
CA TYR A 44 9.54 2.78 17.68
C TYR A 44 8.72 2.06 16.59
N GLY A 45 8.56 0.73 16.65
CA GLY A 45 7.81 -0.04 15.64
C GLY A 45 6.38 0.47 15.46
N ALA A 46 5.63 0.64 16.54
CA ALA A 46 4.27 1.18 16.49
C ALA A 46 4.22 2.61 15.90
N ALA A 47 5.25 3.43 16.13
CA ALA A 47 5.33 4.79 15.60
C ALA A 47 5.62 4.81 14.09
N ALA A 48 6.36 3.83 13.57
CA ALA A 48 6.60 3.68 12.14
C ALA A 48 5.30 3.38 11.38
N SER A 49 4.54 2.38 11.83
CA SER A 49 3.25 2.02 11.25
C SER A 49 2.22 3.15 11.32
N ASP A 50 2.18 3.89 12.44
CA ASP A 50 1.31 5.04 12.61
C ASP A 50 1.66 6.18 11.63
N PHE A 51 2.95 6.41 11.36
CA PHE A 51 3.40 7.41 10.39
C PHE A 51 2.99 7.03 8.96
N GLU A 52 3.16 5.77 8.56
CA GLU A 52 2.73 5.32 7.23
C GLU A 52 1.22 5.41 7.04
N ARG A 53 0.44 5.03 8.05
CA ARG A 53 -1.02 5.20 8.03
C ARG A 53 -1.40 6.67 7.86
N PHE A 54 -0.72 7.56 8.58
CA PHE A 54 -0.92 9.00 8.42
C PHE A 54 -0.62 9.45 6.97
N VAL A 55 0.49 9.03 6.36
CA VAL A 55 0.83 9.36 4.98
C VAL A 55 -0.22 8.82 4.01
N ARG A 56 -0.66 7.56 4.18
CA ARG A 56 -1.69 6.93 3.36
C ARG A 56 -3.00 7.71 3.40
N ASP A 57 -3.45 8.13 4.57
CA ASP A 57 -4.69 8.88 4.72
C ASP A 57 -4.57 10.31 4.15
N VAL A 58 -3.38 10.90 4.21
CA VAL A 58 -3.08 12.15 3.49
C VAL A 58 -3.13 11.92 1.97
N VAL A 59 -2.61 10.83 1.43
CA VAL A 59 -2.71 10.55 -0.01
C VAL A 59 -4.17 10.30 -0.42
N ALA A 60 -4.90 9.48 0.33
CA ALA A 60 -6.30 9.16 0.07
C ALA A 60 -7.20 10.40 0.08
N SER A 61 -7.05 11.26 1.10
CA SER A 61 -7.85 12.49 1.20
C SER A 61 -7.45 13.57 0.20
N ALA A 62 -6.33 13.42 -0.51
CA ALA A 62 -5.97 14.30 -1.63
C ALA A 62 -6.65 13.88 -2.95
N GLY A 63 -7.41 12.78 -2.97
CA GLY A 63 -8.08 12.27 -4.18
C GLY A 63 -7.10 11.72 -5.21
N VAL A 64 -5.88 11.36 -4.80
CA VAL A 64 -4.91 10.71 -5.67
C VAL A 64 -5.43 9.31 -6.00
N ASN A 65 -5.65 9.06 -7.29
CA ASN A 65 -6.07 7.74 -7.74
C ASN A 65 -4.88 6.77 -7.67
N THR A 66 -4.92 5.85 -6.70
CA THR A 66 -3.97 4.73 -6.60
C THR A 66 -4.60 3.50 -7.24
N PRO A 67 -4.12 3.05 -8.41
CA PRO A 67 -4.76 1.95 -9.15
C PRO A 67 -4.56 0.58 -8.49
N VAL A 68 -3.69 0.52 -7.48
CA VAL A 68 -3.36 -0.68 -6.70
C VAL A 68 -3.28 -0.28 -5.23
N GLY A 69 -3.92 -1.04 -4.36
CA GLY A 69 -3.84 -0.93 -2.90
C GLY A 69 -3.74 -2.28 -2.23
N VAL A 70 -3.28 -2.31 -0.99
CA VAL A 70 -3.28 -3.52 -0.15
C VAL A 70 -4.52 -3.48 0.74
N ILE A 71 -5.28 -4.58 0.79
CA ILE A 71 -6.38 -4.74 1.73
C ILE A 71 -5.79 -5.13 3.09
N GLU A 72 -5.86 -4.17 4.02
CA GLU A 72 -5.45 -4.24 5.43
C GLU A 72 -3.98 -4.64 5.71
N ALA A 73 -3.17 -3.63 6.03
CA ALA A 73 -2.00 -3.81 6.88
C ALA A 73 -2.40 -3.38 8.31
N LYS A 74 -2.44 -4.32 9.26
CA LYS A 74 -2.67 -4.01 10.68
C LYS A 74 -1.52 -3.15 11.22
N PRO A 75 -1.72 -2.44 12.35
CA PRO A 75 -0.71 -1.54 12.93
C PRO A 75 0.64 -2.18 13.27
N ASP A 76 0.71 -3.51 13.37
CA ASP A 76 1.93 -4.26 13.73
C ASP A 76 2.30 -5.30 12.66
N GLU A 77 1.82 -5.10 11.44
CA GLU A 77 2.03 -6.04 10.35
C GLU A 77 3.18 -5.61 9.43
N PRO A 78 3.98 -6.57 8.91
CA PRO A 78 5.09 -6.30 8.01
C PRO A 78 4.67 -5.47 6.80
N LEU A 79 5.56 -4.57 6.37
CA LEU A 79 5.27 -3.62 5.30
C LEU A 79 5.16 -4.32 3.95
N ILE A 80 4.21 -3.82 3.15
CA ILE A 80 4.02 -4.25 1.77
C ILE A 80 4.20 -3.02 0.88
N HIS A 81 5.30 -3.01 0.14
CA HIS A 81 5.63 -1.93 -0.78
C HIS A 81 5.07 -2.24 -2.16
N LEU A 82 4.26 -1.32 -2.67
CA LEU A 82 3.74 -1.37 -4.04
C LEU A 82 4.53 -0.39 -4.91
N ARG A 83 5.03 -0.88 -6.05
CA ARG A 83 5.58 -0.01 -7.10
C ARG A 83 4.97 -0.42 -8.43
N TRP A 84 4.37 0.53 -9.13
CA TRP A 84 3.80 0.29 -10.46
C TRP A 84 4.42 1.25 -11.47
N GLY A 85 4.46 0.81 -12.73
CA GLY A 85 5.02 1.58 -13.83
C GLY A 85 4.85 0.86 -15.16
N LEU A 86 5.66 1.25 -16.14
CA LEU A 86 5.67 0.67 -17.47
C LEU A 86 7.06 0.12 -17.80
N SER A 87 7.11 -1.08 -18.38
CA SER A 87 8.28 -1.59 -19.10
C SER A 87 7.95 -1.54 -20.59
N GLY A 88 8.42 -0.51 -21.29
CA GLY A 88 7.97 -0.19 -22.63
C GLY A 88 6.48 0.15 -22.63
N ARG A 89 5.64 -0.73 -23.20
CA ARG A 89 4.17 -0.59 -23.23
C ARG A 89 3.44 -1.51 -22.24
N VAL A 90 4.18 -2.37 -21.54
CA VAL A 90 3.59 -3.35 -20.62
C VAL A 90 3.53 -2.74 -19.22
N PRO A 91 2.35 -2.65 -18.58
CA PRO A 91 2.27 -2.25 -17.19
C PRO A 91 2.84 -3.34 -16.29
N VAL A 92 3.64 -2.91 -15.32
CA VAL A 92 4.33 -3.79 -14.37
C VAL A 92 4.04 -3.33 -12.96
N LEU A 93 3.71 -4.29 -12.09
CA LEU A 93 3.46 -4.09 -10.67
C LEU A 93 4.40 -4.97 -9.85
N PHE A 94 5.20 -4.32 -9.01
CA PHE A 94 6.04 -4.95 -8.00
C PHE A 94 5.29 -4.92 -6.67
N VAL A 95 5.13 -6.10 -6.07
CA VAL A 95 4.56 -6.28 -4.74
C VAL A 95 5.68 -6.84 -3.87
N ILE A 96 6.26 -6.02 -3.01
CA ILE A 96 7.39 -6.39 -2.17
C ILE A 96 6.86 -6.56 -0.76
N ASN A 97 6.98 -7.77 -0.21
CA ASN A 97 6.50 -8.13 1.11
C ASN A 97 7.72 -8.39 2.01
N GLU A 98 7.85 -7.59 3.07
CA GLU A 98 8.95 -7.72 4.04
C GLU A 98 8.83 -9.00 4.90
N GLU A 99 7.68 -9.67 4.89
CA GLU A 99 7.48 -11.00 5.44
C GLU A 99 7.12 -12.01 4.33
N PRO A 100 8.12 -12.65 3.70
CA PRO A 100 7.93 -13.54 2.55
C PRO A 100 6.94 -14.69 2.78
N ARG A 101 6.68 -15.08 4.03
CA ARG A 101 5.77 -16.18 4.38
C ARG A 101 4.30 -15.76 4.42
N ARG A 102 4.00 -14.47 4.28
CA ARG A 102 2.65 -13.93 4.38
C ARG A 102 2.00 -13.78 3.00
N ALA A 103 0.72 -14.14 2.91
CA ALA A 103 -0.12 -13.87 1.74
C ALA A 103 -0.56 -12.38 1.72
N VAL A 104 -0.66 -11.81 0.53
CA VAL A 104 -1.03 -10.41 0.32
C VAL A 104 -2.34 -10.33 -0.46
N THR A 105 -3.29 -9.54 0.01
CA THR A 105 -4.51 -9.26 -0.76
C THR A 105 -4.41 -7.86 -1.35
N LEU A 106 -4.53 -7.75 -2.66
CA LEU A 106 -4.55 -6.47 -3.36
C LEU A 106 -5.97 -6.10 -3.78
N GLN A 107 -6.26 -4.80 -3.69
CA GLN A 107 -7.36 -4.16 -4.38
C GLN A 107 -6.80 -3.50 -5.65
N LEU A 108 -7.39 -3.80 -6.79
CA LEU A 108 -7.03 -3.26 -8.10
C LEU A 108 -8.18 -2.43 -8.63
N THR A 109 -7.89 -1.32 -9.31
CA THR A 109 -8.90 -0.48 -9.97
C THR A 109 -8.46 -0.11 -11.39
N GLY A 110 -9.39 0.38 -12.22
CA GLY A 110 -9.09 0.89 -13.55
C GLY A 110 -8.50 -0.17 -14.49
N GLU A 111 -7.38 0.14 -15.16
CA GLU A 111 -6.73 -0.78 -16.10
C GLU A 111 -6.20 -2.05 -15.43
N TRP A 112 -5.73 -1.95 -14.18
CA TRP A 112 -5.28 -3.13 -13.42
C TRP A 112 -6.42 -4.06 -13.07
N ALA A 113 -7.61 -3.52 -12.78
CA ALA A 113 -8.80 -4.33 -12.56
C ALA A 113 -9.20 -5.10 -13.84
N ARG A 114 -9.24 -4.41 -14.98
CA ARG A 114 -9.53 -5.05 -16.28
C ARG A 114 -8.48 -6.10 -16.66
N ALA A 115 -7.21 -5.82 -16.39
CA ALA A 115 -6.14 -6.80 -16.62
C ALA A 115 -6.33 -8.05 -15.75
N ALA A 116 -6.77 -7.89 -14.50
CA ALA A 116 -7.00 -9.01 -13.60
C ALA A 116 -8.19 -9.91 -13.98
N ASP A 117 -9.14 -9.43 -14.79
CA ASP A 117 -10.20 -10.25 -15.39
C ASP A 117 -9.64 -11.27 -16.39
N HIS A 118 -8.59 -10.87 -17.13
CA HIS A 118 -7.87 -11.74 -18.07
C HIS A 118 -6.71 -12.50 -17.40
N GLY A 119 -6.31 -12.05 -16.21
CA GLY A 119 -5.26 -12.63 -15.39
C GLY A 119 -4.03 -11.74 -15.29
N LEU A 120 -3.39 -11.77 -14.12
CA LEU A 120 -2.09 -11.17 -13.86
C LEU A 120 -1.05 -12.27 -13.70
N ARG A 121 -0.07 -12.30 -14.59
CA ARG A 121 1.04 -13.25 -14.54
C ARG A 121 2.15 -12.71 -13.64
N ASP A 122 2.55 -13.50 -12.65
CA ASP A 122 3.78 -13.29 -11.91
C ASP A 122 4.97 -13.83 -12.71
N LEU A 123 5.88 -12.94 -13.08
CA LEU A 123 7.06 -13.28 -13.87
C LEU A 123 8.08 -14.12 -13.10
N ILE A 124 8.07 -14.09 -11.76
CA ILE A 124 9.03 -14.85 -10.95
C ILE A 124 8.52 -16.27 -10.73
N ALA A 125 7.29 -16.40 -10.22
CA ALA A 125 6.67 -17.71 -9.98
C ALA A 125 6.11 -18.38 -11.25
N ASN A 126 6.07 -17.64 -12.37
CA ASN A 126 5.41 -18.06 -13.62
C ASN A 126 3.98 -18.57 -13.40
N THR A 127 3.24 -17.89 -12.53
CA THR A 127 1.88 -18.26 -12.11
C THR A 127 0.93 -17.12 -12.48
N THR A 128 -0.25 -17.45 -13.00
CA THR A 128 -1.28 -16.46 -13.32
C THR A 128 -2.33 -16.41 -12.23
N PHE A 129 -2.59 -15.21 -11.73
CA PHE A 129 -3.62 -14.90 -10.74
C PHE A 129 -4.79 -14.24 -11.44
N VAL A 130 -5.98 -14.79 -11.28
CA VAL A 130 -7.22 -14.20 -11.80
C VAL A 130 -7.96 -13.57 -10.62
N ALA A 131 -8.64 -12.45 -10.86
CA ALA A 131 -9.51 -11.86 -9.86
C ALA A 131 -10.50 -12.91 -9.32
N GLY A 132 -10.56 -13.04 -8.00
CA GLY A 132 -11.67 -13.75 -7.37
C GLY A 132 -12.93 -12.90 -7.52
N ALA A 133 -14.09 -13.52 -7.78
CA ALA A 133 -15.36 -12.80 -7.75
C ALA A 133 -15.56 -12.20 -6.35
N ALA A 134 -15.32 -10.90 -6.19
CA ALA A 134 -15.61 -10.23 -4.94
C ALA A 134 -17.12 -10.01 -4.85
N SER A 135 -17.77 -10.72 -3.93
CA SER A 135 -19.11 -10.38 -3.44
C SER A 135 -19.02 -9.08 -2.64
N ALA A 136 -18.94 -7.92 -3.31
CA ALA A 136 -19.15 -6.63 -2.70
C ALA A 136 -20.52 -6.08 -3.14
N PRO A 137 -21.32 -5.52 -2.21
CA PRO A 137 -22.56 -4.87 -2.56
C PRO A 137 -22.25 -3.55 -3.29
N GLU A 138 -22.75 -3.42 -4.51
CA GLU A 138 -22.64 -2.28 -5.44
C GLU A 138 -21.46 -2.31 -6.44
N PRO A 139 -21.67 -1.83 -7.68
CA PRO A 139 -20.70 -1.95 -8.76
C PRO A 139 -19.57 -0.96 -8.52
N THR A 140 -18.48 -1.45 -7.95
CA THR A 140 -17.22 -0.72 -7.94
C THR A 140 -16.32 -1.35 -9.00
N ASP A 141 -15.65 -0.53 -9.81
CA ASP A 141 -14.61 -0.94 -10.78
C ASP A 141 -13.36 -1.53 -10.09
N ALA A 142 -13.52 -2.07 -8.88
CA ALA A 142 -12.48 -2.59 -8.01
C ALA A 142 -12.58 -4.11 -7.94
N VAL A 143 -11.48 -4.80 -8.20
CA VAL A 143 -11.37 -6.25 -8.06
C VAL A 143 -10.28 -6.60 -7.07
N THR A 144 -10.39 -7.78 -6.47
CA THR A 144 -9.43 -8.26 -5.48
C THR A 144 -8.68 -9.48 -5.96
N ILE A 145 -7.37 -9.49 -5.75
CA ILE A 145 -6.52 -10.67 -5.99
C ILE A 145 -5.81 -11.05 -4.69
N ALA A 146 -5.75 -12.35 -4.42
CA ALA A 146 -4.96 -12.90 -3.34
C ALA A 146 -3.65 -13.46 -3.91
N LEU A 147 -2.54 -12.90 -3.45
CA LEU A 147 -1.19 -13.36 -3.77
C LEU A 147 -0.72 -14.30 -2.66
N PRO A 148 -0.33 -15.54 -3.00
CA PRO A 148 0.24 -16.46 -2.01
C PRO A 148 1.60 -15.94 -1.53
N PRO A 149 2.13 -16.49 -0.43
CA PRO A 149 3.51 -16.20 -0.01
C PRO A 149 4.52 -16.40 -1.14
N SER A 150 5.45 -15.46 -1.31
CA SER A 150 6.54 -15.55 -2.28
C SER A 150 7.84 -15.90 -1.55
N PRO A 151 8.56 -16.98 -1.93
CA PRO A 151 9.84 -17.31 -1.31
C PRO A 151 10.92 -16.24 -1.56
N TRP A 152 10.68 -15.34 -2.52
CA TRP A 152 11.58 -14.22 -2.84
C TRP A 152 11.18 -12.91 -2.15
N GLY A 153 10.07 -12.89 -1.40
CA GLY A 153 9.54 -11.66 -0.80
C GLY A 153 9.03 -10.65 -1.83
N VAL A 154 8.87 -11.06 -3.09
CA VAL A 154 8.41 -10.19 -4.18
C VAL A 154 7.57 -10.96 -5.20
N HIS A 155 6.54 -10.29 -5.72
CA HIS A 155 5.84 -10.66 -6.96
C HIS A 155 6.07 -9.58 -8.01
N VAL A 156 6.21 -9.99 -9.27
CA VAL A 156 6.31 -9.07 -10.42
C VAL A 156 5.17 -9.39 -11.36
N LEU A 157 4.09 -8.62 -11.26
CA LEU A 157 2.84 -8.85 -11.96
C LEU A 157 2.79 -8.05 -13.26
N VAL A 158 2.39 -8.74 -14.33
CA VAL A 158 2.06 -8.15 -15.63
C VAL A 158 0.70 -8.69 -16.09
N PRO A 159 -0.06 -7.97 -16.94
CA PRO A 159 -1.22 -8.55 -17.61
C PRO A 159 -0.85 -9.84 -18.35
N ALA A 160 -1.66 -10.88 -18.20
CA ALA A 160 -1.57 -12.07 -19.02
C ALA A 160 -1.96 -11.75 -20.47
N GLU A 161 -1.30 -12.40 -21.43
CA GLU A 161 -1.61 -12.31 -22.87
C GLU A 161 -2.85 -13.13 -23.24
#